data_AF-A0A2G5TNI6-F1
#
_entry.id   AF-A0A2G5TNI6-F1
#
_cell.length_a   1.000
_cell.length_b   1.000
_cell.length_c   1.000
_cell.angle_alpha   90.00
_cell.angle_beta   90.00
_cell.angle_gamma   90.00
#
_symmetry.space_group_name_H-M   'P 1'
#
loop_
_entity.id
_entity.type
_entity.pdbx_description
1 polymer ?
#
loop_
_entity_poly.entity_id
_entity_poly.type
_entity_poly.pdbx_seq_one_letter_code
_entity_poly.pdbx_strand_id
1 'polypeptide(L)'
;MSEFSQSSLSCSDHLTHCIGSNIYFDFSNLKIKSSTRYRQDVIQPGQVGGNCENFDKKSLDQNLNVKGYLMSWADELQHFKSDLDFKMDKEHCDVIFEKPTVVMKLDAAVNLYHHFCDFINLYASLHINQTFNQDIDIILWDTHPGGYNDHYYGITWKAFSRHEPFELKDLGKSPKSSNDITENIVSDQKRVCFKNVMMPLLARQRSGLFYNSPLVYGCSGSTLFKTFSQFILHRLGIKPQKAELEKVRIVILSRSTAYRRILNIKEVSVRKSFIVGNQLTDK
;
A
#
# COMPACT_ATOMS: atom_id res chain seq x y z
N MET A 1 -21.99 10.77 -28.83
CA MET A 1 -20.53 10.68 -29.04
C MET A 1 -19.91 10.41 -27.67
N SER A 2 -19.49 9.18 -27.40
CA SER A 2 -18.69 8.88 -26.21
C SER A 2 -17.27 9.35 -26.47
N GLU A 3 -16.79 10.37 -25.75
CA GLU A 3 -15.36 10.63 -25.68
C GLU A 3 -14.68 9.36 -25.17
N PHE A 4 -13.86 8.72 -26.02
CA PHE A 4 -12.92 7.72 -25.54
C PHE A 4 -11.92 8.44 -24.65
N SER A 5 -12.06 8.30 -23.33
CA SER A 5 -11.11 8.89 -22.41
C SER A 5 -9.78 8.15 -22.55
N GLN A 6 -8.77 8.85 -23.08
CA GLN A 6 -7.43 8.29 -23.27
C GLN A 6 -6.85 7.80 -21.94
N SER A 7 -5.98 6.81 -22.04
CA SER A 7 -5.27 6.26 -20.88
C SER A 7 -3.99 7.02 -20.62
N SER A 8 -3.58 7.07 -19.35
CA SER A 8 -2.33 7.70 -18.94
C SER A 8 -1.70 6.95 -17.78
N LEU A 9 -0.38 7.03 -17.70
CA LEU A 9 0.42 6.57 -16.57
C LEU A 9 1.52 7.60 -16.33
N SER A 10 1.57 8.16 -15.13
CA SER A 10 2.62 9.07 -14.69
C SER A 10 3.24 8.51 -13.42
N CYS A 11 4.56 8.47 -13.38
CA CYS A 11 5.31 7.90 -12.25
C CYS A 11 6.44 8.84 -11.85
N SER A 12 6.79 8.82 -10.57
CA SER A 12 8.08 9.33 -10.10
C SER A 12 9.22 8.43 -10.56
N ASP A 13 10.44 8.95 -10.44
CA ASP A 13 11.67 8.19 -10.69
C ASP A 13 11.66 6.85 -9.95
N HIS A 14 12.23 5.84 -10.61
CA HIS A 14 12.31 4.46 -10.11
C HIS A 14 10.93 3.81 -9.85
N LEU A 15 9.84 4.36 -10.38
CA LEU A 15 8.47 3.84 -10.25
C LEU A 15 8.05 3.65 -8.80
N THR A 16 8.42 4.62 -7.97
CA THR A 16 8.22 4.59 -6.52
C THR A 16 6.85 5.07 -6.11
N HIS A 17 6.22 5.92 -6.92
CA HIS A 17 4.84 6.40 -6.83
C HIS A 17 4.31 6.56 -8.25
N CYS A 18 3.09 6.10 -8.51
CA CYS A 18 2.49 6.20 -9.85
C CYS A 18 1.01 6.55 -9.76
N ILE A 19 0.52 7.27 -10.76
CA ILE A 19 -0.89 7.59 -10.96
C ILE A 19 -1.26 7.16 -12.39
N GLY A 20 -2.36 6.43 -12.52
CA GLY A 20 -2.89 5.97 -13.79
C GLY A 20 -4.34 6.40 -14.00
N SER A 21 -4.69 6.69 -15.25
CA SER A 21 -6.07 6.91 -15.67
C SER A 21 -6.42 5.95 -16.79
N ASN A 22 -7.58 5.32 -16.70
CA ASN A 22 -8.08 4.33 -17.65
C ASN A 22 -7.10 3.20 -17.95
N ILE A 23 -6.50 2.58 -16.93
CA ILE A 23 -5.55 1.48 -17.11
C ILE A 23 -6.12 0.17 -16.57
N TYR A 24 -5.55 -0.96 -17.01
CA TYR A 24 -5.93 -2.28 -16.56
C TYR A 24 -4.76 -3.07 -16.00
N PHE A 25 -5.06 -3.99 -15.09
CA PHE A 25 -4.20 -5.06 -14.62
C PHE A 25 -4.94 -6.39 -14.75
N ASP A 26 -4.28 -7.37 -15.33
CA ASP A 26 -4.81 -8.71 -15.56
C ASP A 26 -4.14 -9.66 -14.57
N PHE A 27 -4.93 -10.15 -13.61
CA PHE A 27 -4.46 -10.99 -12.52
C PHE A 27 -4.49 -12.48 -12.86
N SER A 28 -4.51 -12.84 -14.15
CA SER A 28 -4.56 -14.25 -14.59
C SER A 28 -3.41 -15.11 -14.10
N ASN A 29 -2.28 -14.51 -13.72
CA ASN A 29 -1.13 -15.23 -13.18
C ASN A 29 -1.06 -15.23 -11.63
N LEU A 30 -2.04 -14.64 -10.94
CA LEU A 30 -2.09 -14.62 -9.48
C LEU A 30 -2.23 -16.04 -8.90
N LYS A 31 -3.18 -16.84 -9.42
CA LYS A 31 -3.41 -18.23 -8.98
C LYS A 31 -3.45 -18.35 -7.44
N ILE A 32 -4.34 -17.57 -6.82
CA ILE A 32 -4.32 -17.22 -5.39
C ILE A 32 -4.23 -18.45 -4.47
N LYS A 33 -4.87 -19.57 -4.84
CA LYS A 33 -4.90 -20.81 -4.04
C LYS A 33 -3.52 -21.43 -3.84
N SER A 34 -2.67 -21.37 -4.86
CA SER A 34 -1.30 -21.88 -4.84
C SER A 34 -0.26 -20.77 -4.67
N SER A 35 -0.71 -19.53 -4.47
CA SER A 35 0.16 -18.37 -4.42
C SER A 35 0.83 -18.24 -3.06
N THR A 36 1.96 -17.54 -3.04
CA THR A 36 2.70 -17.19 -1.85
C THR A 36 2.67 -15.67 -1.64
N ARG A 37 2.88 -15.23 -0.41
CA ARG A 37 2.96 -13.80 -0.07
C ARG A 37 4.18 -13.15 -0.75
N TYR A 38 4.05 -11.88 -1.13
CA TYR A 38 5.10 -11.06 -1.73
C TYR A 38 5.57 -11.49 -3.12
N ARG A 39 4.70 -12.14 -3.91
CA ARG A 39 5.03 -12.45 -5.30
C ARG A 39 5.20 -11.18 -6.13
N GLN A 40 6.23 -11.18 -6.98
CA GLN A 40 6.62 -10.07 -7.85
C GLN A 40 6.34 -10.38 -9.33
N ASP A 41 5.97 -11.61 -9.64
CA ASP A 41 5.70 -12.11 -10.99
C ASP A 41 4.19 -12.20 -11.28
N VAL A 42 3.34 -11.56 -10.47
CA VAL A 42 1.87 -11.64 -10.62
C VAL A 42 1.41 -11.09 -11.96
N ILE A 43 2.06 -10.05 -12.45
CA ILE A 43 1.75 -9.41 -13.73
C ILE A 43 2.81 -9.82 -14.74
N GLN A 44 2.37 -10.30 -15.90
CA GLN A 44 3.21 -10.80 -16.99
C GLN A 44 3.09 -9.92 -18.25
N PRO A 45 3.90 -10.13 -19.31
CA PRO A 45 3.75 -9.41 -20.56
C PRO A 45 2.32 -9.43 -21.10
N GLY A 46 1.80 -8.25 -21.44
CA GLY A 46 0.43 -8.07 -21.95
C GLY A 46 -0.65 -7.97 -20.87
N GLN A 47 -0.32 -8.16 -19.59
CA GLN A 47 -1.26 -8.14 -18.47
C GLN A 47 -1.41 -6.79 -17.79
N VAL A 48 -0.76 -5.74 -18.29
CA VAL A 48 -0.94 -4.38 -17.76
C VAL A 48 -0.78 -3.39 -18.90
N GLY A 49 -1.63 -2.38 -18.93
CA GLY A 49 -1.61 -1.39 -20.00
C GLY A 49 -2.80 -0.45 -19.99
N GLY A 50 -2.94 0.26 -21.09
CA GLY A 50 -4.05 1.15 -21.38
C GLY A 50 -3.94 1.67 -22.81
N ASN A 51 -4.98 2.36 -23.27
CA ASN A 51 -5.01 3.02 -24.56
C ASN A 51 -4.33 4.39 -24.48
N CYS A 52 -2.99 4.37 -24.41
CA CYS A 52 -2.17 5.57 -24.35
C CYS A 52 -1.81 6.02 -25.77
N GLU A 53 -2.22 7.24 -26.16
CA GLU A 53 -1.88 7.80 -27.47
C GLU A 53 -0.36 7.88 -27.68
N ASN A 54 0.36 8.32 -26.64
CA ASN A 54 1.81 8.42 -26.63
C ASN A 54 2.36 7.67 -25.41
N PHE A 55 3.09 6.58 -25.64
CA PHE A 55 3.72 5.82 -24.57
C PHE A 55 5.23 5.77 -24.73
N ASP A 56 5.96 6.40 -23.81
CA ASP A 56 7.42 6.41 -23.79
C ASP A 56 7.98 5.16 -23.10
N LYS A 57 8.11 4.08 -23.88
CA LYS A 57 8.69 2.82 -23.41
C LYS A 57 10.14 2.99 -22.93
N LYS A 58 10.91 3.90 -23.54
CA LYS A 58 12.31 4.13 -23.17
C LYS A 58 12.42 4.75 -21.78
N SER A 59 11.58 5.74 -21.46
CA SER A 59 11.52 6.34 -20.12
C SER A 59 11.11 5.32 -19.06
N LEU A 60 10.13 4.45 -19.35
CA LEU A 60 9.79 3.35 -18.47
C LEU A 60 11.00 2.46 -18.20
N ASP A 61 11.68 1.98 -19.24
CA ASP A 61 12.79 1.03 -19.14
C ASP A 61 13.99 1.62 -18.36
N GLN A 62 14.24 2.92 -18.48
CA GLN A 62 15.26 3.63 -17.70
C GLN A 62 14.97 3.69 -16.20
N ASN A 63 13.70 3.57 -15.82
CA ASN A 63 13.24 3.61 -14.43
C ASN A 63 13.04 2.23 -13.78
N LEU A 64 13.41 1.14 -14.47
CA LEU A 64 13.28 -0.26 -13.96
C LEU A 64 14.47 -0.74 -13.11
N ASN A 65 15.43 0.12 -12.82
CA ASN A 65 16.68 -0.22 -12.14
C ASN A 65 16.50 -0.58 -10.65
N VAL A 66 15.40 -0.16 -10.03
CA VAL A 66 15.05 -0.54 -8.65
C VAL A 66 13.84 -1.47 -8.72
N LYS A 67 14.03 -2.72 -8.29
CA LYS A 67 12.98 -3.75 -8.20
C LYS A 67 12.91 -4.29 -6.77
N GLY A 68 11.80 -4.95 -6.43
CA GLY A 68 11.54 -5.39 -5.06
C GLY A 68 10.10 -5.09 -4.66
N TYR A 69 9.42 -6.09 -4.07
CA TYR A 69 8.00 -5.99 -3.71
C TYR A 69 7.65 -4.71 -2.91
N LEU A 70 8.47 -4.30 -1.93
CA LEU A 70 8.26 -3.05 -1.16
C LEU A 70 9.18 -1.89 -1.57
N MET A 71 9.89 -2.01 -2.70
CA MET A 71 10.87 -1.02 -3.15
C MET A 71 10.33 -0.14 -4.27
N SER A 72 9.62 -0.71 -5.23
CA SER A 72 9.00 -0.01 -6.37
C SER A 72 7.84 -0.80 -6.97
N TRP A 73 7.17 -0.19 -7.96
CA TRP A 73 6.18 -0.81 -8.84
C TRP A 73 6.80 -1.36 -10.14
N ALA A 74 8.13 -1.44 -10.21
CA ALA A 74 8.83 -1.84 -11.43
C ALA A 74 8.56 -3.28 -11.86
N ASP A 75 8.36 -4.19 -10.90
CA ASP A 75 8.10 -5.60 -11.22
C ASP A 75 6.76 -5.80 -11.96
N GLU A 76 5.75 -5.02 -11.62
CA GLU A 76 4.44 -5.05 -12.27
C GLU A 76 4.43 -4.18 -13.53
N LEU A 77 4.98 -2.96 -13.47
CA LEU A 77 4.91 -1.98 -14.55
C LEU A 77 5.93 -2.20 -15.66
N GLN A 78 6.96 -3.03 -15.50
CA GLN A 78 7.90 -3.36 -16.58
C GLN A 78 7.19 -3.91 -17.83
N HIS A 79 6.01 -4.51 -17.64
CA HIS A 79 5.18 -5.09 -18.68
C HIS A 79 4.12 -4.13 -19.24
N PHE A 80 4.08 -2.88 -18.77
CA PHE A 80 3.14 -1.88 -19.26
C PHE A 80 3.38 -1.64 -20.75
N LYS A 81 2.29 -1.73 -21.51
CA LYS A 81 2.25 -1.42 -22.94
C LYS A 81 1.03 -0.57 -23.26
N SER A 82 1.12 0.21 -24.34
CA SER A 82 -0.08 0.78 -24.94
C SER A 82 -0.83 -0.30 -25.73
N ASP A 83 -2.14 -0.32 -25.58
CA ASP A 83 -3.07 -1.17 -26.33
C ASP A 83 -4.18 -0.29 -26.90
N LEU A 84 -4.11 -0.02 -28.22
CA LEU A 84 -5.02 0.93 -28.90
C LEU A 84 -6.45 0.40 -29.00
N ASP A 85 -6.64 -0.90 -28.87
CA ASP A 85 -7.95 -1.53 -28.90
C ASP A 85 -8.65 -1.48 -27.54
N PHE A 86 -7.88 -1.23 -26.45
CA PHE A 86 -8.42 -1.18 -25.10
C PHE A 86 -9.43 -0.04 -24.95
N LYS A 87 -10.56 -0.37 -24.31
CA LYS A 87 -11.62 0.55 -23.92
C LYS A 87 -12.05 0.27 -22.49
N MET A 88 -12.42 1.32 -21.76
CA MET A 88 -12.94 1.21 -20.40
C MET A 88 -14.40 0.75 -20.41
N ASP A 89 -14.63 -0.53 -20.71
CA ASP A 89 -15.97 -1.13 -20.81
C ASP A 89 -15.99 -2.59 -20.33
N LYS A 90 -17.18 -3.20 -20.34
CA LYS A 90 -17.39 -4.57 -19.86
C LYS A 90 -16.90 -5.66 -20.82
N GLU A 91 -16.54 -5.32 -22.05
CA GLU A 91 -15.96 -6.28 -23.00
C GLU A 91 -14.46 -6.47 -22.71
N HIS A 92 -13.79 -5.40 -22.27
CA HIS A 92 -12.36 -5.41 -21.97
C HIS A 92 -12.04 -5.53 -20.48
N CYS A 93 -13.03 -5.39 -19.60
CA CYS A 93 -12.81 -5.40 -18.15
C CYS A 93 -13.83 -6.31 -17.46
N ASP A 94 -13.34 -7.23 -16.64
CA ASP A 94 -14.20 -8.03 -15.76
C ASP A 94 -14.71 -7.22 -14.57
N VAL A 95 -13.86 -6.34 -14.04
CA VAL A 95 -14.14 -5.48 -12.90
C VAL A 95 -13.69 -4.08 -13.25
N ILE A 96 -14.56 -3.09 -13.05
CA ILE A 96 -14.24 -1.68 -13.26
C ILE A 96 -14.37 -0.95 -11.93
N PHE A 97 -13.26 -0.38 -11.47
CA PHE A 97 -13.24 0.56 -10.36
C PHE A 97 -13.52 1.96 -10.91
N GLU A 98 -14.76 2.41 -10.68
CA GLU A 98 -15.26 3.71 -11.12
C GLU A 98 -14.73 4.87 -10.26
N LYS A 99 -14.51 4.62 -8.96
CA LYS A 99 -13.97 5.60 -8.01
C LYS A 99 -12.45 5.67 -8.09
N PRO A 100 -11.84 6.78 -7.65
CA PRO A 100 -10.40 6.81 -7.41
C PRO A 100 -9.99 5.67 -6.48
N THR A 101 -9.03 4.87 -6.92
CA THR A 101 -8.62 3.66 -6.23
C THR A 101 -7.17 3.74 -5.83
N VAL A 102 -6.83 3.31 -4.63
CA VAL A 102 -5.44 3.18 -4.18
C VAL A 102 -5.07 1.71 -4.16
N VAL A 103 -4.03 1.32 -4.87
CA VAL A 103 -3.54 -0.06 -4.89
C VAL A 103 -2.26 -0.12 -4.06
N MET A 104 -2.26 -0.88 -2.96
CA MET A 104 -1.21 -0.87 -1.95
C MET A 104 -0.54 -2.22 -1.79
N LYS A 105 0.79 -2.26 -1.94
CA LYS A 105 1.61 -3.35 -1.40
C LYS A 105 1.95 -3.04 0.05
N LEU A 106 1.90 -4.06 0.91
CA LEU A 106 1.93 -3.90 2.36
C LEU A 106 3.11 -4.68 2.96
N ASP A 107 3.72 -4.16 4.02
CA ASP A 107 4.79 -4.88 4.73
C ASP A 107 4.20 -6.05 5.53
N ALA A 108 3.83 -5.86 6.79
CA ALA A 108 3.25 -6.92 7.60
C ALA A 108 2.36 -6.38 8.73
N ALA A 109 1.21 -7.02 8.92
CA ALA A 109 0.25 -6.68 9.99
C ALA A 109 0.67 -7.23 11.38
N VAL A 110 1.79 -7.96 11.47
CA VAL A 110 2.20 -8.69 12.68
C VAL A 110 2.48 -7.77 13.88
N ASN A 111 2.87 -6.52 13.64
CA ASN A 111 3.04 -5.52 14.69
C ASN A 111 2.97 -4.10 14.12
N LEU A 112 2.79 -3.13 15.01
CA LEU A 112 2.72 -1.72 14.65
C LEU A 112 3.99 -1.24 13.95
N TYR A 113 5.17 -1.75 14.31
CA TYR A 113 6.43 -1.31 13.68
C TYR A 113 6.46 -1.63 12.17
N HIS A 114 5.93 -2.79 11.77
CA HIS A 114 5.80 -3.15 10.36
C HIS A 114 4.63 -2.44 9.70
N HIS A 115 3.45 -2.42 10.32
CA HIS A 115 2.28 -1.88 9.63
C HIS A 115 2.22 -0.34 9.59
N PHE A 116 2.88 0.35 10.53
CA PHE A 116 2.94 1.81 10.57
C PHE A 116 3.55 2.40 9.29
N CYS A 117 4.51 1.68 8.68
CA CYS A 117 5.15 2.14 7.46
C CYS A 117 4.16 2.20 6.28
N ASP A 118 3.14 1.34 6.26
CA ASP A 118 2.13 1.33 5.20
C ASP A 118 1.29 2.63 5.25
N PHE A 119 0.84 3.02 6.45
CA PHE A 119 0.00 4.21 6.63
C PHE A 119 0.75 5.53 6.45
N ILE A 120 1.99 5.64 6.93
CA ILE A 120 2.76 6.88 6.77
C ILE A 120 3.11 7.13 5.30
N ASN A 121 3.43 6.08 4.54
CA ASN A 121 3.72 6.20 3.11
C ASN A 121 2.45 6.49 2.31
N LEU A 122 1.30 5.91 2.68
CA LEU A 122 0.02 6.30 2.10
C LEU A 122 -0.27 7.78 2.36
N TYR A 123 -0.14 8.24 3.61
CA TYR A 123 -0.35 9.64 3.97
C TYR A 123 0.57 10.59 3.20
N ALA A 124 1.85 10.27 3.07
CA ALA A 124 2.78 11.06 2.25
C ALA A 124 2.37 11.07 0.77
N SER A 125 1.87 9.94 0.25
CA SER A 125 1.38 9.84 -1.13
C SER A 125 0.13 10.69 -1.37
N LEU A 126 -0.73 10.87 -0.37
CA LEU A 126 -1.86 11.80 -0.46
C LEU A 126 -1.41 13.25 -0.65
N HIS A 127 -0.32 13.65 0.01
CA HIS A 127 0.29 14.98 -0.20
C HIS A 127 0.89 15.12 -1.60
N ILE A 128 1.58 14.09 -2.10
CA ILE A 128 2.12 14.09 -3.47
C ILE A 128 1.00 14.22 -4.50
N ASN A 129 -0.06 13.43 -4.33
CA ASN A 129 -1.22 13.41 -5.22
C ASN A 129 -2.23 14.54 -4.95
N GLN A 130 -1.98 15.39 -3.96
CA GLN A 130 -2.82 16.54 -3.57
C GLN A 130 -4.31 16.19 -3.35
N THR A 131 -4.59 15.01 -2.77
CA THR A 131 -5.96 14.55 -2.54
C THR A 131 -6.13 13.90 -1.18
N PHE A 132 -7.19 14.28 -0.46
CA PHE A 132 -7.53 13.78 0.88
C PHE A 132 -9.00 13.35 0.98
N ASN A 133 -9.63 13.05 -0.16
CA ASN A 133 -10.98 12.51 -0.18
C ASN A 133 -10.97 11.09 0.42
N GLN A 134 -12.00 10.77 1.21
CA GLN A 134 -12.22 9.43 1.76
C GLN A 134 -13.20 8.59 0.92
N ASP A 135 -13.75 9.16 -0.16
CA ASP A 135 -14.55 8.43 -1.16
C ASP A 135 -13.66 7.73 -2.19
N ILE A 136 -12.79 6.85 -1.70
CA ILE A 136 -11.81 6.14 -2.51
C ILE A 136 -11.88 4.65 -2.18
N ASP A 137 -11.65 3.81 -3.17
CA ASP A 137 -11.47 2.39 -2.91
C ASP A 137 -9.99 2.12 -2.57
N ILE A 138 -9.72 1.19 -1.66
CA ILE A 138 -8.35 0.75 -1.33
C ILE A 138 -8.26 -0.74 -1.65
N ILE A 139 -7.26 -1.13 -2.42
CA ILE A 139 -6.96 -2.52 -2.73
C ILE A 139 -5.65 -2.90 -2.04
N LEU A 140 -5.71 -3.92 -1.20
CA LEU A 140 -4.58 -4.55 -0.55
C LEU A 140 -4.00 -5.60 -1.50
N TRP A 141 -2.84 -5.30 -2.09
CA TRP A 141 -2.08 -6.16 -3.00
C TRP A 141 -1.44 -7.32 -2.24
N ASP A 142 -2.22 -8.18 -1.59
CA ASP A 142 -1.70 -9.38 -0.94
C ASP A 142 -1.90 -10.61 -1.80
N THR A 143 -0.79 -11.25 -2.15
CA THR A 143 -0.75 -12.43 -3.01
C THR A 143 -0.91 -13.73 -2.23
N HIS A 144 -1.14 -13.68 -0.91
CA HIS A 144 -1.34 -14.86 -0.08
C HIS A 144 -2.79 -15.34 -0.09
N PRO A 145 -3.07 -16.66 -0.15
CA PRO A 145 -4.44 -17.20 -0.14
C PRO A 145 -5.28 -16.80 1.07
N GLY A 146 -4.63 -16.60 2.23
CA GLY A 146 -5.30 -16.12 3.45
C GLY A 146 -5.69 -14.63 3.42
N GLY A 147 -5.19 -13.86 2.45
CA GLY A 147 -5.30 -12.40 2.45
C GLY A 147 -4.32 -11.72 3.40
N TYR A 148 -4.51 -10.42 3.63
CA TYR A 148 -3.63 -9.61 4.47
C TYR A 148 -3.93 -9.79 5.96
N ASN A 149 -5.19 -9.96 6.31
CA ASN A 149 -5.66 -10.18 7.69
C ASN A 149 -5.09 -9.14 8.68
N ASP A 150 -5.65 -7.93 8.62
CA ASP A 150 -5.26 -6.81 9.48
C ASP A 150 -6.16 -6.69 10.72
N HIS A 151 -6.11 -7.71 11.58
CA HIS A 151 -6.99 -7.81 12.74
C HIS A 151 -6.75 -6.70 13.78
N TYR A 152 -5.49 -6.33 14.01
CA TYR A 152 -5.11 -5.44 15.11
C TYR A 152 -5.20 -3.96 14.76
N TYR A 153 -4.92 -3.61 13.50
CA TYR A 153 -4.71 -2.22 13.11
C TYR A 153 -5.63 -1.78 11.96
N GLY A 154 -6.48 -2.68 11.44
CA GLY A 154 -7.37 -2.41 10.31
C GLY A 154 -8.38 -1.29 10.53
N ILE A 155 -8.65 -0.92 11.79
CA ILE A 155 -9.45 0.28 12.09
C ILE A 155 -8.84 1.56 11.50
N THR A 156 -7.52 1.58 11.30
CA THR A 156 -6.77 2.74 10.78
C THR A 156 -7.13 3.03 9.32
N TRP A 157 -7.58 2.02 8.53
CA TRP A 157 -8.05 2.24 7.16
C TRP A 157 -9.20 3.25 7.08
N LYS A 158 -10.03 3.36 8.13
CA LYS A 158 -11.12 4.35 8.22
C LYS A 158 -10.62 5.79 8.23
N ALA A 159 -9.35 6.02 8.54
CA ALA A 159 -8.74 7.35 8.43
C ALA A 159 -8.56 7.78 6.97
N PHE A 160 -8.43 6.83 6.05
CA PHE A 160 -8.09 7.04 4.64
C PHE A 160 -9.29 6.86 3.72
N SER A 161 -10.18 5.91 4.01
CA SER A 161 -11.38 5.64 3.21
C SER A 161 -12.61 5.43 4.08
N ARG A 162 -13.79 5.76 3.54
CA ARG A 162 -15.09 5.38 4.11
C ARG A 162 -15.53 3.97 3.70
N HIS A 163 -14.84 3.37 2.75
CA HIS A 163 -15.08 2.03 2.23
C HIS A 163 -14.10 1.04 2.87
N GLU A 164 -14.52 -0.22 3.02
CA GLU A 164 -13.63 -1.28 3.47
C GLU A 164 -12.61 -1.62 2.38
N PRO A 165 -11.34 -1.92 2.72
CA PRO A 165 -10.36 -2.33 1.73
C PRO A 165 -10.74 -3.65 1.05
N PHE A 166 -10.51 -3.73 -0.24
CA PHE A 166 -10.59 -4.97 -1.03
C PHE A 166 -9.27 -5.73 -0.92
N GLU A 167 -9.32 -7.05 -0.80
CA GLU A 167 -8.13 -7.90 -0.94
C GLU A 167 -8.08 -8.50 -2.36
N LEU A 168 -6.87 -8.76 -2.89
CA LEU A 168 -6.74 -9.38 -4.22
C LEU A 168 -7.52 -10.70 -4.33
N LYS A 169 -7.56 -11.49 -3.25
CA LYS A 169 -8.28 -12.76 -3.19
C LYS A 169 -9.80 -12.61 -3.40
N ASP A 170 -10.33 -11.40 -3.21
CA ASP A 170 -11.74 -11.10 -3.30
C ASP A 170 -12.11 -10.33 -4.59
N LEU A 171 -11.12 -9.95 -5.40
CA LEU A 171 -11.35 -9.31 -6.69
C LEU A 171 -12.11 -10.26 -7.62
N GLY A 172 -13.34 -9.89 -7.97
CA GLY A 172 -14.26 -10.71 -8.76
C GLY A 172 -15.50 -11.20 -8.00
N LYS A 173 -15.53 -11.08 -6.66
CA LYS A 173 -16.79 -11.18 -5.90
C LYS A 173 -17.55 -9.87 -6.13
N SER A 174 -18.60 -9.91 -6.95
CA SER A 174 -19.42 -8.73 -7.19
C SER A 174 -19.92 -8.15 -5.85
N PRO A 175 -20.01 -6.82 -5.64
CA PRO A 175 -20.41 -6.20 -4.37
C PRO A 175 -21.87 -6.45 -3.93
N LYS A 176 -22.56 -7.46 -4.48
CA LYS A 176 -23.96 -7.73 -4.19
C LYS A 176 -24.10 -8.98 -3.32
N SER A 177 -24.66 -8.73 -2.14
CA SER A 177 -25.22 -9.72 -1.19
C SER A 177 -24.19 -10.53 -0.41
N SER A 178 -23.87 -10.01 0.76
CA SER A 178 -23.08 -10.63 1.82
C SER A 178 -23.75 -11.83 2.51
N ASN A 179 -24.64 -12.59 1.84
CA ASN A 179 -25.42 -13.66 2.49
C ASN A 179 -25.56 -14.98 1.69
N ASP A 180 -24.88 -15.18 0.56
CA ASP A 180 -24.91 -16.49 -0.12
C ASP A 180 -23.65 -17.31 0.18
N ILE A 181 -23.83 -18.34 0.99
CA ILE A 181 -22.82 -19.35 1.34
C ILE A 181 -22.88 -20.46 0.29
N THR A 182 -22.60 -20.14 -0.97
CA THR A 182 -22.40 -21.17 -2.00
C THR A 182 -21.50 -20.65 -3.12
N GLU A 183 -20.42 -21.40 -3.36
CA GLU A 183 -19.59 -21.44 -4.58
C GLU A 183 -18.58 -20.30 -4.87
N ASN A 184 -17.41 -20.44 -4.24
CA ASN A 184 -16.12 -20.74 -4.90
C ASN A 184 -15.90 -20.33 -6.38
N ILE A 185 -16.04 -19.06 -6.74
CA ILE A 185 -15.36 -18.52 -7.93
C ILE A 185 -14.57 -17.26 -7.55
N VAL A 186 -13.45 -17.45 -6.86
CA VAL A 186 -12.32 -16.51 -7.02
C VAL A 186 -11.69 -16.90 -8.36
N SER A 187 -12.14 -16.25 -9.42
CA SER A 187 -11.56 -16.45 -10.75
C SER A 187 -10.18 -15.79 -10.71
N ASP A 188 -9.15 -16.62 -10.63
CA ASP A 188 -7.73 -16.26 -10.77
C ASP A 188 -7.39 -15.77 -12.19
N GLN A 189 -8.31 -15.07 -12.87
CA GLN A 189 -8.30 -14.71 -14.30
C GLN A 189 -9.01 -13.39 -14.59
N LYS A 190 -8.97 -12.45 -13.64
CA LYS A 190 -9.73 -11.20 -13.77
C LYS A 190 -8.88 -10.06 -14.28
N ARG A 191 -9.34 -9.45 -15.36
CA ARG A 191 -8.85 -8.15 -15.82
C ARG A 191 -9.60 -7.05 -15.09
N VAL A 192 -8.88 -6.38 -14.20
CA VAL A 192 -9.37 -5.31 -13.36
C VAL A 192 -8.94 -3.99 -13.96
N CYS A 193 -9.91 -3.13 -14.23
CA CYS A 193 -9.69 -1.83 -14.83
C CYS A 193 -9.99 -0.71 -13.83
N PHE A 194 -9.23 0.36 -13.95
CA PHE A 194 -9.29 1.52 -13.07
C PHE A 194 -9.52 2.77 -13.89
N LYS A 195 -10.60 3.50 -13.61
CA LYS A 195 -10.74 4.85 -14.17
C LYS A 195 -9.67 5.78 -13.65
N ASN A 196 -9.38 5.69 -12.35
CA ASN A 196 -8.30 6.42 -11.70
C ASN A 196 -7.66 5.52 -10.64
N VAL A 197 -6.33 5.37 -10.70
CA VAL A 197 -5.58 4.58 -9.72
C VAL A 197 -4.34 5.32 -9.24
N MET A 198 -4.10 5.26 -7.94
CA MET A 198 -2.84 5.68 -7.32
C MET A 198 -2.13 4.45 -6.74
N MET A 199 -0.87 4.30 -7.12
CA MET A 199 0.09 3.36 -6.56
C MET A 199 1.02 4.17 -5.63
N PRO A 200 0.82 4.12 -4.30
CA PRO A 200 1.52 4.98 -3.37
C PRO A 200 2.99 4.60 -3.22
N LEU A 201 3.71 5.47 -2.50
CA LEU A 201 5.03 5.19 -1.96
C LEU A 201 5.04 3.88 -1.16
N LEU A 202 6.16 3.18 -1.21
CA LEU A 202 6.34 1.86 -0.61
C LEU A 202 7.30 1.91 0.59
N ALA A 203 7.10 0.99 1.53
CA ALA A 203 7.78 0.94 2.81
C ALA A 203 9.32 0.95 2.74
N ARG A 204 9.91 0.23 1.77
CA ARG A 204 11.34 -0.08 1.72
C ARG A 204 12.05 0.57 0.53
N GLN A 205 11.51 1.67 0.03
CA GLN A 205 12.17 2.50 -0.98
C GLN A 205 13.59 2.87 -0.57
N ARG A 206 14.49 2.96 -1.55
CA ARG A 206 15.84 3.52 -1.32
C ARG A 206 15.69 4.98 -0.91
N SER A 207 16.30 5.37 0.21
CA SER A 207 16.12 6.70 0.80
C SER A 207 14.65 7.04 1.15
N GLY A 208 13.82 6.03 1.42
CA GLY A 208 12.38 6.17 1.72
C GLY A 208 12.06 6.78 3.09
N LEU A 209 10.79 7.03 3.37
CA LEU A 209 10.33 7.86 4.50
C LEU A 209 10.26 7.19 5.88
N PHE A 210 10.42 5.87 5.98
CA PHE A 210 10.37 5.18 7.28
C PHE A 210 11.60 4.32 7.54
N TYR A 211 11.79 3.24 6.78
CA TYR A 211 12.91 2.32 7.03
C TYR A 211 14.26 2.87 6.63
N ASN A 212 14.31 3.63 5.54
CA ASN A 212 15.53 4.04 4.88
C ASN A 212 15.70 5.56 4.86
N SER A 213 15.09 6.28 5.81
CA SER A 213 15.17 7.74 5.84
C SER A 213 16.58 8.17 6.18
N PRO A 214 17.28 8.88 5.28
CA PRO A 214 18.58 9.42 5.63
C PRO A 214 18.38 10.48 6.71
N LEU A 215 19.09 10.33 7.83
CA LEU A 215 19.23 11.41 8.81
C LEU A 215 20.21 12.42 8.22
N VAL A 216 19.67 13.44 7.55
CA VAL A 216 20.48 14.51 6.97
C VAL A 216 20.97 15.41 8.10
N TYR A 217 22.28 15.57 8.21
CA TYR A 217 22.90 16.43 9.22
C TYR A 217 22.38 17.87 9.09
N GLY A 218 22.02 18.49 10.22
CA GLY A 218 21.45 19.84 10.25
C GLY A 218 19.94 19.91 9.97
N CYS A 219 19.29 18.82 9.52
CA CYS A 219 17.83 18.79 9.43
C CYS A 219 17.21 18.66 10.83
N SER A 220 16.35 19.62 11.17
CA SER A 220 15.53 19.59 12.39
C SER A 220 14.13 20.12 12.09
N GLY A 221 13.16 19.82 12.95
CA GLY A 221 11.81 20.36 12.82
C GLY A 221 10.93 19.71 11.74
N SER A 222 11.27 18.51 11.23
CA SER A 222 10.35 17.76 10.35
C SER A 222 9.00 17.53 11.04
N THR A 223 7.91 17.95 10.39
CA THR A 223 6.55 17.87 10.91
C THR A 223 5.76 16.70 10.34
N LEU A 224 6.35 15.88 9.45
CA LEU A 224 5.63 14.82 8.74
C LEU A 224 4.98 13.82 9.71
N PHE A 225 5.76 13.23 10.62
CA PHE A 225 5.22 12.30 11.61
C PHE A 225 4.22 12.95 12.59
N LYS A 226 4.47 14.21 12.95
CA LYS A 226 3.57 14.98 13.83
C LYS A 226 2.21 15.19 13.16
N THR A 227 2.19 15.64 11.92
CA THR A 227 0.97 15.89 11.15
C THR A 227 0.26 14.59 10.79
N PHE A 228 1.00 13.52 10.48
CA PHE A 228 0.44 12.18 10.32
C PHE A 228 -0.31 11.72 11.58
N SER A 229 0.32 11.85 12.75
CA SER A 229 -0.33 11.50 14.02
C SER A 229 -1.61 12.31 14.24
N GLN A 230 -1.57 13.62 14.00
CA GLN A 230 -2.75 14.48 14.10
C GLN A 230 -3.84 14.10 13.09
N PHE A 231 -3.45 13.76 11.85
CA PHE A 231 -4.35 13.32 10.79
C PHE A 231 -5.11 12.06 11.20
N ILE A 232 -4.41 11.03 11.69
CA ILE A 232 -5.03 9.77 12.12
C ILE A 232 -5.98 10.02 13.29
N LEU A 233 -5.54 10.73 14.33
CA LEU A 233 -6.36 11.02 15.50
C LEU A 233 -7.63 11.80 15.13
N HIS A 234 -7.48 12.83 14.29
CA HIS A 234 -8.60 13.63 13.81
C HIS A 234 -9.60 12.80 13.01
N ARG A 235 -9.13 12.04 12.01
CA ARG A 235 -9.99 11.24 11.13
C ARG A 235 -10.70 10.09 11.85
N LEU A 236 -10.08 9.52 12.87
CA LEU A 236 -10.68 8.48 13.71
C LEU A 236 -11.52 9.04 14.87
N GLY A 237 -11.60 10.37 15.03
CA GLY A 237 -12.34 11.00 16.12
C GLY A 237 -11.74 10.75 17.51
N ILE A 238 -10.46 10.39 17.58
CA ILE A 238 -9.76 10.11 18.84
C ILE A 238 -9.32 11.42 19.46
N LYS A 239 -9.87 11.75 20.62
CA LYS A 239 -9.40 12.88 21.43
C LYS A 239 -8.16 12.43 22.20
N PRO A 240 -6.96 12.96 21.90
CA PRO A 240 -5.78 12.62 22.68
C PRO A 240 -6.01 13.02 24.14
N GLN A 241 -5.66 12.13 25.08
CA GLN A 241 -5.64 12.49 26.49
C GLN A 241 -4.67 13.66 26.68
N LYS A 242 -5.04 14.64 27.51
CA LYS A 242 -4.10 15.69 27.90
C LYS A 242 -2.88 15.00 28.50
N ALA A 243 -1.71 15.25 27.93
CA ALA A 243 -0.47 14.77 28.51
C ALA A 243 -0.39 15.31 29.93
N GLU A 244 -0.31 14.42 30.92
CA GLU A 244 0.07 14.81 32.27
C GLU A 244 1.52 15.31 32.17
N LEU A 245 1.71 16.63 32.09
CA LEU A 245 3.01 17.27 31.85
C LEU A 245 4.07 16.85 32.88
N GLU A 246 3.65 16.33 34.03
CA GLU A 246 4.49 15.84 35.11
C GLU A 246 4.93 14.37 34.96
N LYS A 247 4.37 13.61 34.00
CA LYS A 247 4.69 12.18 33.80
C LYS A 247 5.15 11.90 32.38
N VAL A 248 6.47 11.75 32.22
CA VAL A 248 7.05 11.24 30.98
C VAL A 248 6.95 9.72 30.96
N ARG A 249 6.10 9.16 30.09
CA ARG A 249 6.08 7.72 29.81
C ARG A 249 7.06 7.41 28.69
N ILE A 250 8.07 6.60 28.99
CA ILE A 250 8.99 6.08 27.99
C ILE A 250 8.66 4.62 27.75
N VAL A 251 8.42 4.25 26.50
CA VAL A 251 8.20 2.86 26.07
C VAL A 251 9.43 2.41 25.30
N ILE A 252 10.06 1.33 25.74
CA ILE A 252 11.23 0.74 25.09
C ILE A 252 10.79 -0.53 24.37
N LEU A 253 10.90 -0.53 23.05
CA LEU A 253 10.68 -1.71 22.23
C LEU A 253 12.02 -2.45 22.09
N SER A 254 12.15 -3.59 22.77
CA SER A 254 13.33 -4.44 22.70
C SER A 254 13.08 -5.63 21.79
N ARG A 255 14.00 -5.89 20.86
CA ARG A 255 14.03 -7.13 20.07
C ARG A 255 15.17 -8.01 20.58
N SER A 256 14.94 -9.31 20.55
CA SER A 256 15.93 -10.31 20.95
C SER A 256 16.34 -11.18 19.76
N THR A 257 16.90 -10.55 18.73
CA THR A 257 17.53 -11.29 17.61
C THR A 257 19.04 -11.36 17.82
N ALA A 258 19.74 -12.27 17.13
CA ALA A 258 21.19 -12.42 17.28
C ALA A 258 21.99 -11.11 17.03
N TYR A 259 21.49 -10.25 16.15
CA TYR A 259 22.22 -9.05 15.69
C TYR A 259 21.63 -7.73 16.20
N ARG A 260 20.44 -7.73 16.83
CA ARG A 260 19.74 -6.49 17.24
C ARG A 260 19.30 -6.61 18.70
N ARG A 261 20.26 -6.63 19.61
CA ARG A 261 20.04 -6.65 21.07
C ARG A 261 20.43 -5.30 21.67
N ILE A 262 19.59 -4.78 22.55
CA ILE A 262 19.94 -3.64 23.40
C ILE A 262 20.73 -4.18 24.59
N LEU A 263 22.06 -4.17 24.50
CA LEU A 263 22.96 -4.83 25.46
C LEU A 263 22.81 -4.28 26.89
N ASN A 264 22.42 -3.02 27.04
CA ASN A 264 22.29 -2.32 28.32
C ASN A 264 20.84 -1.99 28.70
N ILE A 265 19.83 -2.71 28.18
CA ILE A 265 18.42 -2.40 28.45
C ILE A 265 18.06 -2.37 29.95
N LYS A 266 18.75 -3.20 30.74
CA LYS A 266 18.58 -3.25 32.20
C LYS A 266 19.01 -1.95 32.87
N GLU A 267 20.06 -1.29 32.38
CA GLU A 267 20.54 -0.02 32.93
C GLU A 267 19.54 1.11 32.70
N VAL A 268 18.88 1.10 31.55
CA VAL A 268 17.82 2.08 31.23
C VAL A 268 16.61 1.84 32.12
N SER A 269 16.21 0.58 32.32
CA SER A 269 15.01 0.19 33.07
C SER A 269 15.07 0.49 34.57
N VAL A 270 16.28 0.57 35.16
CA VAL A 270 16.47 0.78 36.61
C VAL A 270 16.33 2.26 37.01
N ARG A 271 16.43 3.22 36.07
CA ARG A 271 16.52 4.65 36.40
C ARG A 271 15.20 5.43 36.41
N LYS A 272 14.09 4.87 35.90
CA LYS A 272 12.72 5.44 36.01
C LYS A 272 11.72 4.28 36.02
N SER A 273 10.49 4.51 36.46
CA SER A 273 9.44 3.50 36.45
C SER A 273 9.00 3.17 35.00
N PHE A 274 9.79 2.37 34.29
CA PHE A 274 9.49 1.95 32.92
C PHE A 274 8.54 0.74 32.92
N ILE A 275 7.51 0.80 32.08
CA ILE A 275 6.73 -0.39 31.71
C ILE A 275 7.47 -1.05 30.55
N VAL A 276 8.14 -2.16 30.82
CA VAL A 276 8.72 -3.02 29.77
C VAL A 276 7.59 -3.88 29.21
N GLY A 277 7.16 -3.60 27.98
CA GLY A 277 6.22 -4.46 27.27
C GLY A 277 6.85 -5.82 26.99
N ASN A 278 6.13 -6.90 27.30
CA ASN A 278 6.63 -8.27 27.11
C ASN A 278 6.83 -8.63 25.63
N GLN A 279 7.74 -9.59 25.46
CA GLN A 279 8.33 -10.15 24.25
C GLN A 279 7.35 -10.40 23.10
N LEU A 280 7.62 -9.81 21.93
CA LEU A 280 7.26 -10.42 20.66
C LEU A 280 8.37 -11.43 20.33
N THR A 281 8.06 -12.71 20.49
CA THR A 281 8.90 -13.78 19.96
C THR A 281 8.58 -13.89 18.47
N ASP A 282 9.52 -13.46 17.62
CA ASP A 282 9.50 -13.79 16.21
C ASP A 282 9.70 -15.32 16.12
N LYS A 283 8.62 -16.06 15.82
CA LYS A 283 8.72 -17.40 15.22
C LYS A 283 8.49 -17.26 13.73
#